data_AF-A0A955YDL1-F1
#
_entry.id   AF-A0A955YDL1-F1
#
_cell.length_a   1.000
_cell.length_b   1.000
_cell.length_c   1.000
_cell.angle_alpha   90.00
_cell.angle_beta   90.00
_cell.angle_gamma   90.00
#
_symmetry.space_group_name_H-M   'P 1'
#
loop_
_entity.id
_entity.type
_entity.pdbx_description
1 polymer ?
#
loop_
_entity_poly.entity_id
_entity_poly.type
_entity_poly.pdbx_seq_one_letter_code
_entity_poly.pdbx_strand_id
1 'polypeptide(L)'
;PVIRRSLPWLLLAGVAVAAAPDPRGWSRGTVASGTQGIVEGVKEFPVVPFPKVVADQVHGKTLLVYFSPTCPHCRKVAAELQALHLRLEPEGAGVVGISSGTAEAADLEEFQRTFGITFPVIHDTTGEVAAAMAARSTPSAMLVTPAPGKGAEKGKLQVRDVWYPYLPGWDALVEARVLGDVWKVFRPGEYLGNNTCAACHVEEQASWGLTFHSVAWHTLQQKEATAQDECVGCHVTGKGQPTGWGSGATTPLADVGCEACHGPGGPHDGERVDAKTVCVGCHDAEHSIAFSVEKGLPALDHFAAGHLSDAERDQRRAALWEGEAPRELLAFPEGANVGSAKCRACHAVEYDQWADSPHARGMDSLRQEGHDDPACVRCHATAKTSGPPPTEVKGFDTFGGVGCESCHGPGEKHVAAGGGKDNIQGLGASCPVCVVEALCTSCHTPKWSPDWKLDPALEAVRHVARP
;
A
#
# COMPACT_ATOMS: atom_id res chain seq x y z
N PRO A 1 -22.44 -72.67 32.13
CA PRO A 1 -21.06 -72.19 31.86
C PRO A 1 -20.99 -71.61 30.44
N VAL A 2 -21.12 -70.28 30.36
CA VAL A 2 -21.39 -69.50 29.15
C VAL A 2 -20.12 -69.34 28.31
N ILE A 3 -20.19 -69.76 27.04
CA ILE A 3 -19.15 -69.59 26.03
C ILE A 3 -19.20 -68.13 25.55
N ARG A 4 -18.26 -67.29 26.00
CA ARG A 4 -18.07 -65.92 25.51
C ARG A 4 -17.35 -65.96 24.16
N ARG A 5 -18.08 -65.58 23.10
CA ARG A 5 -17.51 -65.23 21.79
C ARG A 5 -16.89 -63.84 21.87
N SER A 6 -15.63 -63.73 21.45
CA SER A 6 -14.87 -62.50 21.25
C SER A 6 -15.43 -61.74 20.04
N LEU A 7 -15.90 -60.50 20.26
CA LEU A 7 -16.14 -59.52 19.19
C LEU A 7 -14.79 -58.85 18.83
N PRO A 8 -14.48 -58.63 17.54
CA PRO A 8 -13.31 -57.86 17.16
C PRO A 8 -13.56 -56.37 17.39
N TRP A 9 -12.54 -55.69 17.91
CA TRP A 9 -12.52 -54.25 18.09
C TRP A 9 -12.49 -53.56 16.72
N LEU A 10 -13.62 -52.96 16.33
CA LEU A 10 -13.66 -52.00 15.24
C LEU A 10 -12.99 -50.71 15.70
N LEU A 11 -11.75 -50.50 15.23
CA LEU A 11 -11.08 -49.21 15.24
C LEU A 11 -11.93 -48.22 14.44
N LEU A 12 -12.67 -47.35 15.13
CA LEU A 12 -13.21 -46.12 14.56
C LEU A 12 -12.03 -45.21 14.25
N ALA A 13 -11.48 -45.34 13.04
CA ALA A 13 -10.64 -44.31 12.45
C ALA A 13 -11.50 -43.06 12.26
N GLY A 14 -11.37 -42.10 13.18
CA GLY A 14 -11.88 -40.76 12.98
C GLY A 14 -11.21 -40.19 11.74
N VAL A 15 -11.95 -40.10 10.65
CA VAL A 15 -11.53 -39.33 9.48
C VAL A 15 -11.56 -37.87 9.93
N ALA A 16 -10.38 -37.34 10.26
CA ALA A 16 -10.20 -35.91 10.30
C ALA A 16 -10.51 -35.40 8.89
N VAL A 17 -11.67 -34.77 8.73
CA VAL A 17 -11.98 -34.03 7.51
C VAL A 17 -10.97 -32.88 7.48
N ALA A 18 -9.88 -33.07 6.74
CA ALA A 18 -9.00 -31.98 6.38
C ALA A 18 -9.89 -30.95 5.66
N ALA A 19 -10.04 -29.78 6.27
CA ALA A 19 -10.71 -28.67 5.63
C ALA A 19 -10.07 -28.48 4.25
N ALA A 20 -10.90 -28.41 3.20
CA ALA A 20 -10.42 -28.12 1.86
C ALA A 20 -9.55 -26.85 1.92
N PRO A 21 -8.36 -26.84 1.31
CA PRO A 21 -7.53 -25.65 1.27
C PRO A 21 -8.35 -24.49 0.69
N ASP A 22 -8.35 -23.34 1.38
CA ASP A 22 -8.97 -22.13 0.83
C ASP A 22 -8.27 -21.85 -0.51
N PRO A 23 -9.01 -21.82 -1.64
CA PRO A 23 -8.41 -21.55 -2.95
C PRO A 23 -7.74 -20.16 -3.01
N ARG A 24 -7.90 -19.31 -1.99
CA ARG A 24 -7.28 -17.99 -1.84
C ARG A 24 -6.03 -17.98 -0.93
N GLY A 25 -5.44 -19.14 -0.67
CA GLY A 25 -3.98 -19.24 -0.56
C GLY A 25 -3.36 -19.35 0.84
N TRP A 26 -4.13 -19.39 1.92
CA TRP A 26 -3.58 -19.82 3.21
C TRP A 26 -4.53 -20.82 3.88
N SER A 27 -4.00 -21.83 4.57
CA SER A 27 -4.68 -22.58 5.62
C SER A 27 -4.06 -22.24 6.98
N ARG A 28 -4.71 -22.56 8.10
CA ARG A 28 -4.11 -22.34 9.43
C ARG A 28 -2.80 -23.14 9.51
N GLY A 29 -1.69 -22.48 9.83
CA GLY A 29 -0.36 -23.09 9.89
C GLY A 29 0.40 -23.16 8.57
N THR A 30 -0.09 -22.57 7.48
CA THR A 30 0.76 -22.29 6.30
C THR A 30 1.86 -21.32 6.72
N VAL A 31 3.08 -21.52 6.20
CA VAL A 31 4.23 -20.64 6.41
C VAL A 31 4.63 -20.06 5.06
N ALA A 32 4.93 -18.77 5.00
CA ALA A 32 5.32 -18.13 3.74
C ALA A 32 6.59 -18.78 3.18
N SER A 33 6.64 -18.94 1.86
CA SER A 33 7.79 -19.51 1.17
C SER A 33 9.06 -18.73 1.52
N GLY A 34 10.17 -19.44 1.79
CA GLY A 34 11.45 -18.79 2.12
C GLY A 34 11.59 -18.28 3.57
N THR A 35 10.52 -18.28 4.38
CA THR A 35 10.56 -17.83 5.78
C THR A 35 11.66 -18.52 6.59
N GLN A 36 11.87 -19.82 6.39
CA GLN A 36 12.92 -20.55 7.12
C GLN A 36 14.33 -19.99 6.84
N GLY A 37 14.62 -19.60 5.60
CA GLY A 37 15.91 -18.98 5.26
C GLY A 37 16.07 -17.61 5.91
N ILE A 38 14.97 -16.85 6.00
CA ILE A 38 14.95 -15.57 6.73
C ILE A 38 15.12 -15.81 8.22
N VAL A 39 14.44 -16.78 8.83
CA VAL A 39 14.58 -17.08 10.27
C VAL A 39 16.00 -17.53 10.59
N GLU A 40 16.56 -18.45 9.80
CA GLU A 40 17.93 -18.95 9.99
C GLU A 40 18.99 -17.89 9.72
N GLY A 41 18.71 -16.94 8.83
CA GLY A 41 19.68 -15.97 8.34
C GLY A 41 20.78 -16.61 7.50
N VAL A 42 21.67 -15.78 6.98
CA VAL A 42 22.85 -16.26 6.25
C VAL A 42 23.88 -16.79 7.25
N LYS A 43 24.21 -18.08 7.14
CA LYS A 43 25.08 -18.78 8.11
C LYS A 43 26.57 -18.43 7.96
N GLU A 44 26.99 -18.11 6.74
CA GLU A 44 28.39 -17.84 6.41
C GLU A 44 28.54 -16.43 5.85
N PHE A 45 29.09 -15.55 6.67
CA PHE A 45 29.53 -14.23 6.26
C PHE A 45 31.05 -14.13 6.43
N PRO A 46 31.73 -13.31 5.61
CA PRO A 46 33.17 -13.18 5.69
C PRO A 46 33.61 -12.42 6.96
N VAL A 47 34.83 -12.72 7.38
CA VAL A 47 35.59 -11.82 8.26
C VAL A 47 36.27 -10.78 7.38
N VAL A 48 35.99 -9.51 7.63
CA VAL A 48 36.44 -8.40 6.78
C VAL A 48 37.38 -7.50 7.60
N PRO A 49 38.52 -7.07 7.04
CA PRO A 49 39.35 -6.05 7.65
C PRO A 49 38.65 -4.68 7.56
N PHE A 50 38.61 -3.98 8.68
CA PHE A 50 38.09 -2.62 8.82
C PHE A 50 39.17 -1.69 9.35
N PRO A 51 39.15 -0.39 8.97
CA PRO A 51 40.00 0.61 9.58
C PRO A 51 39.86 0.62 11.11
N LYS A 52 40.97 0.89 11.81
CA LYS A 52 41.02 0.86 13.28
C LYS A 52 39.95 1.75 13.92
N VAL A 53 39.67 2.92 13.33
CA VAL A 53 38.65 3.86 13.81
C VAL A 53 37.25 3.24 13.90
N VAL A 54 36.91 2.31 13.01
CA VAL A 54 35.64 1.55 13.05
C VAL A 54 35.76 0.37 13.99
N ALA A 55 36.82 -0.43 13.87
CA ALA A 55 36.99 -1.64 14.67
C ALA A 55 37.02 -1.37 16.18
N ASP A 56 37.57 -0.22 16.60
CA ASP A 56 37.59 0.19 18.01
C ASP A 56 36.20 0.54 18.58
N GLN A 57 35.19 0.80 17.73
CA GLN A 57 33.81 1.05 18.16
C GLN A 57 32.99 -0.25 18.33
N VAL A 58 33.49 -1.39 17.86
CA VAL A 58 32.74 -2.65 17.83
C VAL A 58 33.11 -3.52 19.01
N HIS A 59 32.32 -3.44 20.09
CA HIS A 59 32.50 -4.24 21.30
C HIS A 59 31.57 -5.45 21.38
N GLY A 60 30.47 -5.42 20.62
CA GLY A 60 29.45 -6.45 20.54
C GLY A 60 28.79 -6.45 19.16
N LYS A 61 27.49 -6.75 19.11
CA LYS A 61 26.70 -6.60 17.87
C LYS A 61 26.56 -5.11 17.57
N THR A 62 27.05 -4.69 16.41
CA THR A 62 27.05 -3.27 16.02
C THR A 62 26.54 -3.12 14.60
N LEU A 63 25.57 -2.24 14.40
CA LEU A 63 25.09 -1.88 13.07
C LEU A 63 25.92 -0.73 12.52
N LEU A 64 26.71 -0.99 11.48
CA LEU A 64 27.41 0.05 10.72
C LEU A 64 26.45 0.59 9.66
N VAL A 65 26.22 1.90 9.63
CA VAL A 65 25.33 2.54 8.64
C VAL A 65 26.11 3.52 7.80
N TYR A 66 26.32 3.19 6.54
CA TYR A 66 26.91 4.10 5.55
C TYR A 66 25.86 5.05 5.00
N PHE A 67 26.09 6.35 5.16
CA PHE A 67 25.11 7.39 4.81
C PHE A 67 25.78 8.67 4.30
N SER A 68 24.98 9.56 3.73
CA SER A 68 25.37 10.94 3.44
C SER A 68 24.33 11.89 4.07
N PRO A 69 24.76 12.95 4.78
CA PRO A 69 23.85 13.82 5.54
C PRO A 69 22.88 14.62 4.65
N THR A 70 23.24 14.84 3.39
CA THR A 70 22.43 15.54 2.39
C THR A 70 21.62 14.59 1.52
N CYS A 71 21.85 13.27 1.58
CA CYS A 71 21.08 12.29 0.83
C CYS A 71 19.64 12.23 1.34
N PRO A 72 18.63 12.47 0.48
CA PRO A 72 17.23 12.43 0.90
C PRO A 72 16.83 11.10 1.53
N HIS A 73 17.30 9.97 0.99
CA HIS A 73 16.99 8.64 1.52
C HIS A 73 17.61 8.41 2.91
N CYS A 74 18.81 8.93 3.17
CA CYS A 74 19.45 8.84 4.48
C CYS A 74 18.68 9.65 5.52
N ARG A 75 18.22 10.84 5.14
CA ARG A 75 17.39 11.71 6.01
C ARG A 75 16.05 11.05 6.36
N LYS A 76 15.48 10.24 5.46
CA LYS A 76 14.22 9.50 5.73
C LYS A 76 14.36 8.46 6.84
N VAL A 77 15.51 7.81 6.96
CA VAL A 77 15.74 6.73 7.94
C VAL A 77 16.47 7.20 9.21
N ALA A 78 16.92 8.45 9.26
CA ALA A 78 17.75 8.95 10.35
C ALA A 78 17.09 8.85 11.74
N ALA A 79 15.83 9.27 11.83
CA ALA A 79 15.07 9.19 13.09
C ALA A 79 14.80 7.74 13.51
N GLU A 80 14.53 6.86 12.55
CA GLU A 80 14.37 5.42 12.81
C GLU A 80 15.66 4.78 13.33
N LEU A 81 16.80 5.08 12.71
CA LEU A 81 18.10 4.57 13.15
C LEU A 81 18.47 5.06 14.55
N GLN A 82 18.12 6.30 14.90
CA GLN A 82 18.30 6.81 16.25
C GLN A 82 17.39 6.09 17.25
N ALA A 83 16.12 5.87 16.90
CA ALA A 83 15.20 5.10 17.74
C ALA A 83 15.69 3.65 17.94
N LEU A 84 16.16 3.01 16.86
CA LEU A 84 16.77 1.69 16.90
C LEU A 84 17.98 1.66 17.83
N HIS A 85 18.91 2.62 17.71
CA HIS A 85 20.09 2.71 18.57
C HIS A 85 19.72 2.70 20.06
N LEU A 86 18.71 3.49 20.45
CA LEU A 86 18.24 3.55 21.84
C LEU A 86 17.62 2.24 22.31
N ARG A 87 16.95 1.49 21.43
CA ARG A 87 16.41 0.15 21.76
C ARG A 87 17.51 -0.91 21.87
N LEU A 88 18.60 -0.77 21.13
CA LEU A 88 19.71 -1.71 21.12
C LEU A 88 20.70 -1.54 22.29
N GLU A 89 20.83 -0.32 22.83
CA GLU A 89 21.77 -0.04 23.93
C GLU A 89 21.61 -0.98 25.15
N PRO A 90 20.38 -1.19 25.69
CA PRO A 90 20.18 -2.10 26.82
C PRO A 90 20.58 -3.56 26.53
N GLU A 91 20.58 -3.97 25.26
CA GLU A 91 20.96 -5.31 24.81
C GLU A 91 22.49 -5.45 24.58
N GLY A 92 23.27 -4.41 24.91
CA GLY A 92 24.71 -4.39 24.68
C GLY A 92 25.09 -4.29 23.20
N ALA A 93 24.18 -3.77 22.38
CA ALA A 93 24.36 -3.52 20.95
C ALA A 93 24.24 -2.03 20.64
N GLY A 94 24.65 -1.62 19.44
CA GLY A 94 24.62 -0.21 19.08
C GLY A 94 24.66 0.04 17.58
N VAL A 95 24.55 1.32 17.22
CA VAL A 95 24.69 1.80 15.85
C VAL A 95 25.98 2.62 15.76
N VAL A 96 26.66 2.57 14.62
CA VAL A 96 27.75 3.49 14.28
C VAL A 96 27.47 4.03 12.88
N GLY A 97 27.34 5.34 12.77
CA GLY A 97 27.17 6.02 11.49
C GLY A 97 28.51 6.19 10.78
N ILE A 98 28.54 5.92 9.48
CA ILE A 98 29.68 6.15 8.60
C ILE A 98 29.25 7.19 7.56
N SER A 99 29.63 8.44 7.78
CA SER A 99 29.35 9.53 6.84
C SER A 99 30.30 9.45 5.65
N SER A 100 29.76 9.51 4.44
CA SER A 100 30.53 9.55 3.19
C SER A 100 31.57 10.68 3.19
N GLY A 101 32.75 10.45 2.63
CA GLY A 101 33.83 11.44 2.56
C GLY A 101 33.54 12.71 1.75
N THR A 102 32.45 12.75 0.98
CA THR A 102 32.00 13.96 0.27
C THR A 102 31.09 14.86 1.12
N ALA A 103 30.83 14.50 2.37
CA ALA A 103 30.01 15.29 3.27
C ALA A 103 30.83 16.44 3.89
N GLU A 104 30.29 17.65 3.91
CA GLU A 104 30.89 18.74 4.66
C GLU A 104 30.65 18.56 6.16
N ALA A 105 31.58 19.03 7.00
CA ALA A 105 31.43 18.93 8.46
C ALA A 105 30.15 19.61 8.97
N ALA A 106 29.80 20.75 8.37
CA ALA A 106 28.58 21.49 8.70
C ALA A 106 27.30 20.69 8.38
N ASP A 107 27.26 19.96 7.27
CA ASP A 107 26.11 19.13 6.90
C ASP A 107 25.92 17.98 7.89
N LEU A 108 27.03 17.39 8.34
CA LEU A 108 27.01 16.32 9.33
C LEU A 108 26.53 16.82 10.69
N GLU A 109 27.05 17.95 11.18
CA GLU A 109 26.59 18.59 12.41
C GLU A 109 25.10 18.94 12.35
N GLU A 110 24.64 19.49 11.23
CA GLU A 110 23.23 19.79 11.02
C GLU A 110 22.37 18.53 10.99
N PHE A 111 22.81 17.47 10.31
CA PHE A 111 22.13 16.18 10.30
C PHE A 111 21.98 15.61 11.72
N GLN A 112 23.08 15.57 12.48
CA GLN A 112 23.06 15.05 13.85
C GLN A 112 22.13 15.88 14.75
N ARG A 113 22.19 17.21 14.66
CA ARG A 113 21.30 18.12 15.40
C ARG A 113 19.83 17.96 15.00
N THR A 114 19.55 17.82 13.71
CA THR A 114 18.18 17.73 13.16
C THR A 114 17.48 16.46 13.62
N PHE A 115 18.19 15.33 13.64
CA PHE A 115 17.63 14.02 13.97
C PHE A 115 17.95 13.55 15.40
N GLY A 116 18.64 14.37 16.19
CA GLY A 116 19.01 14.04 17.58
C GLY A 116 19.91 12.81 17.68
N ILE A 117 20.84 12.66 16.74
CA ILE A 117 21.71 11.48 16.65
C ILE A 117 22.65 11.41 17.85
N THR A 118 22.57 10.33 18.62
CA THR A 118 23.44 10.07 19.79
C THR A 118 24.47 8.98 19.54
N PHE A 119 24.28 8.14 18.52
CA PHE A 119 25.27 7.13 18.18
C PHE A 119 26.55 7.76 17.62
N PRO A 120 27.72 7.10 17.78
CA PRO A 120 28.97 7.56 17.20
C PRO A 120 28.88 7.69 15.67
N VAL A 121 29.41 8.79 15.12
CA VAL A 121 29.56 8.97 13.67
C VAL A 121 31.02 9.14 13.29
N ILE A 122 31.46 8.35 12.32
CA ILE A 122 32.80 8.39 11.73
C ILE A 122 32.68 9.02 10.35
N HIS A 123 33.56 9.96 10.03
CA HIS A 123 33.65 10.53 8.68
C HIS A 123 34.67 9.74 7.85
N ASP A 124 34.20 9.05 6.80
CA ASP A 124 35.01 8.22 5.92
C ASP A 124 35.66 9.04 4.79
N THR A 125 36.63 9.88 5.16
CA THR A 125 37.33 10.78 4.21
C THR A 125 38.22 10.05 3.20
N THR A 126 38.61 8.80 3.48
CA THR A 126 39.47 7.99 2.60
C THR A 126 38.67 7.04 1.70
N GLY A 127 37.41 6.75 2.05
CA GLY A 127 36.59 5.74 1.37
C GLY A 127 36.93 4.29 1.76
N GLU A 128 37.85 4.09 2.71
CA GLU A 128 38.28 2.75 3.14
C GLU A 128 37.16 2.01 3.88
N VAL A 129 36.31 2.72 4.63
CA VAL A 129 35.19 2.10 5.34
C VAL A 129 34.11 1.70 4.34
N ALA A 130 33.75 2.57 3.39
CA ALA A 130 32.81 2.27 2.31
C ALA A 130 33.28 1.05 1.49
N ALA A 131 34.59 0.97 1.19
CA ALA A 131 35.18 -0.17 0.50
C ALA A 131 35.09 -1.47 1.32
N ALA A 132 35.41 -1.43 2.62
CA ALA A 132 35.27 -2.58 3.52
C ALA A 132 33.81 -3.05 3.64
N MET A 133 32.86 -2.11 3.66
CA MET A 133 31.44 -2.43 3.64
C MET A 133 30.95 -2.93 2.28
N ALA A 134 31.72 -2.74 1.20
CA ALA A 134 31.26 -2.86 -0.18
C ALA A 134 30.01 -2.01 -0.47
N ALA A 135 29.90 -0.85 0.20
CA ALA A 135 28.75 0.05 0.07
C ALA A 135 28.77 0.74 -1.30
N ARG A 136 27.71 0.54 -2.09
CA ARG A 136 27.54 1.14 -3.43
C ARG A 136 26.43 2.19 -3.51
N SER A 137 25.66 2.32 -2.44
CA SER A 137 24.53 3.24 -2.32
C SER A 137 24.37 3.68 -0.88
N THR A 138 23.66 4.79 -0.68
CA THR A 138 23.28 5.28 0.65
C THR A 138 21.75 5.39 0.76
N PRO A 139 21.16 5.06 1.92
CA PRO A 139 21.80 4.43 3.09
C PRO A 139 22.05 2.93 2.85
N SER A 140 23.10 2.40 3.48
CA SER A 140 23.45 0.98 3.47
C SER A 140 23.82 0.54 4.88
N ALA A 141 23.34 -0.60 5.35
CA ALA A 141 23.61 -1.05 6.71
C ALA A 141 24.25 -2.45 6.76
N MET A 142 25.19 -2.66 7.67
CA MET A 142 25.88 -3.93 7.90
C MET A 142 25.92 -4.24 9.39
N LEU A 143 25.41 -5.40 9.79
CA LEU A 143 25.56 -5.89 11.15
C LEU A 143 26.90 -6.62 11.28
N VAL A 144 27.70 -6.24 12.29
CA VAL A 144 29.01 -6.83 12.57
C VAL A 144 29.17 -7.23 14.03
N THR A 145 30.09 -8.16 14.28
CA THR A 145 30.60 -8.50 15.62
C THR A 145 32.13 -8.56 15.60
N PRO A 146 32.83 -8.52 16.75
CA PRO A 146 34.25 -8.86 16.80
C PRO A 146 34.51 -10.23 16.16
N ALA A 147 35.63 -10.38 15.45
CA ALA A 147 36.00 -11.65 14.83
C ALA A 147 36.26 -12.74 15.90
N PRO A 148 35.77 -13.98 15.72
CA PRO A 148 35.98 -15.07 16.67
C PRO A 148 37.44 -15.59 16.66
N GLY A 149 37.96 -15.99 17.82
CA GLY A 149 39.27 -16.68 17.96
C GLY A 149 40.16 -16.19 19.10
N LYS A 150 41.15 -17.00 19.52
CA LYS A 150 42.20 -16.56 20.46
C LYS A 150 43.13 -15.58 19.75
N GLY A 151 43.10 -14.32 20.18
CA GLY A 151 43.87 -13.24 19.57
C GLY A 151 43.11 -12.54 18.43
N ALA A 152 41.83 -12.20 18.66
CA ALA A 152 41.03 -11.35 17.78
C ALA A 152 41.93 -10.31 17.09
N GLU A 153 42.19 -10.53 15.80
CA GLU A 153 43.15 -9.69 15.08
C GLU A 153 42.57 -8.28 15.04
N LYS A 154 43.26 -7.35 15.70
CA LYS A 154 42.82 -5.94 15.80
C LYS A 154 42.52 -5.42 14.40
N GLY A 155 41.30 -4.93 14.18
CA GLY A 155 40.86 -4.44 12.88
C GLY A 155 40.08 -5.45 12.04
N LYS A 156 39.80 -6.68 12.49
CA LYS A 156 38.94 -7.62 11.75
C LYS A 156 37.58 -7.80 12.41
N LEU A 157 36.52 -7.70 11.61
CA LEU A 157 35.13 -7.84 12.05
C LEU A 157 34.44 -8.99 11.32
N GLN A 158 33.63 -9.74 12.05
CA GLN A 158 32.76 -10.77 11.49
C GLN A 158 31.46 -10.11 11.04
N VAL A 159 31.17 -10.17 9.74
CA VAL A 159 29.87 -9.74 9.21
C VAL A 159 28.79 -10.72 9.65
N ARG A 160 27.59 -10.23 9.94
CA ARG A 160 26.44 -11.01 10.43
C ARG A 160 25.19 -10.84 9.59
N ASP A 161 25.00 -9.67 9.00
CA ASP A 161 23.92 -9.42 8.04
C ASP A 161 24.20 -8.12 7.25
N VAL A 162 23.53 -7.93 6.11
CA VAL A 162 23.64 -6.72 5.28
C VAL A 162 22.28 -6.31 4.72
N TRP A 163 22.07 -5.00 4.61
CA TRP A 163 20.85 -4.38 4.09
C TRP A 163 21.21 -3.27 3.11
N TYR A 164 21.36 -3.64 1.82
CA TYR A 164 21.81 -2.77 0.74
C TYR A 164 20.77 -2.67 -0.38
N PRO A 165 20.09 -1.52 -0.54
CA PRO A 165 20.06 -0.38 0.37
C PRO A 165 19.31 -0.70 1.68
N TYR A 166 19.50 0.13 2.70
CA TYR A 166 18.67 0.11 3.91
C TYR A 166 17.37 0.90 3.65
N LEU A 167 16.22 0.28 3.92
CA LEU A 167 14.91 0.88 3.65
C LEU A 167 14.20 1.26 4.96
N PRO A 168 13.33 2.30 4.96
CA PRO A 168 12.50 2.61 6.12
C PRO A 168 11.68 1.39 6.59
N GLY A 169 11.54 1.22 7.90
CA GLY A 169 10.85 0.09 8.52
C GLY A 169 11.65 -1.20 8.56
N TRP A 170 12.95 -1.17 8.29
CA TRP A 170 13.83 -2.34 8.45
C TRP A 170 14.47 -2.42 9.84
N ASP A 171 14.29 -1.41 10.68
CA ASP A 171 14.77 -1.41 12.07
C ASP A 171 14.28 -2.61 12.88
N ALA A 172 13.02 -3.02 12.72
CA ALA A 172 12.50 -4.23 13.38
C ALA A 172 13.25 -5.50 12.94
N LEU A 173 13.60 -5.63 11.65
CA LEU A 173 14.37 -6.78 11.16
C LEU A 173 15.82 -6.75 11.68
N VAL A 174 16.43 -5.56 11.74
CA VAL A 174 17.76 -5.40 12.33
C VAL A 174 17.73 -5.76 13.82
N GLU A 175 16.75 -5.25 14.56
CA GLU A 175 16.56 -5.54 15.98
C GLU A 175 16.38 -7.04 16.21
N ALA A 176 15.52 -7.70 15.42
CA ALA A 176 15.33 -9.15 15.42
C ALA A 176 16.66 -9.92 15.26
N ARG A 177 17.51 -9.50 14.31
CA ARG A 177 18.84 -10.09 14.10
C ARG A 177 19.76 -9.85 15.30
N VAL A 178 19.71 -8.67 15.88
CA VAL A 178 20.50 -8.35 17.08
C VAL A 178 20.06 -9.19 18.27
N LEU A 179 18.76 -9.37 18.48
CA LEU A 179 18.20 -10.20 19.54
C LEU A 179 18.42 -11.70 19.33
N GLY A 180 18.72 -12.12 18.09
CA GLY A 180 18.91 -13.52 17.71
C GLY A 180 17.60 -14.33 17.67
N ASP A 181 16.47 -13.64 17.62
CA ASP A 181 15.14 -14.22 17.56
C ASP A 181 14.22 -13.26 16.81
N VAL A 182 13.83 -13.66 15.59
CA VAL A 182 13.05 -12.80 14.68
C VAL A 182 11.63 -12.54 15.16
N TRP A 183 11.14 -13.33 16.11
CA TRP A 183 9.77 -13.19 16.60
C TRP A 183 9.65 -12.17 17.73
N LYS A 184 10.74 -11.81 18.41
CA LYS A 184 10.73 -10.90 19.57
C LYS A 184 10.32 -9.47 19.25
N VAL A 185 10.40 -9.06 17.99
CA VAL A 185 10.04 -7.71 17.56
C VAL A 185 8.53 -7.56 17.30
N PHE A 186 7.79 -8.66 17.19
CA PHE A 186 6.33 -8.66 17.08
C PHE A 186 5.70 -8.52 18.47
N ARG A 187 5.91 -7.37 19.12
CA ARG A 187 5.40 -7.09 20.47
C ARG A 187 3.90 -6.75 20.44
N PRO A 188 3.11 -7.17 21.44
CA PRO A 188 1.66 -6.94 21.44
C PRO A 188 1.25 -5.48 21.23
N GLY A 189 0.44 -5.23 20.21
CA GLY A 189 -0.10 -3.92 19.88
C GLY A 189 0.84 -3.01 19.06
N GLU A 190 2.02 -3.48 18.67
CA GLU A 190 2.97 -2.68 17.89
C GLU A 190 2.72 -2.75 16.38
N TYR A 191 2.75 -1.57 15.76
CA TYR A 191 2.79 -1.41 14.30
C TYR A 191 4.24 -1.38 13.81
N LEU A 192 4.56 -2.20 12.82
CA LEU A 192 5.92 -2.41 12.29
C LEU A 192 6.07 -1.93 10.84
N GLY A 193 4.97 -1.77 10.13
CA GLY A 193 4.89 -1.40 8.73
C GLY A 193 5.23 -2.52 7.75
N ASN A 194 4.89 -2.26 6.48
CA ASN A 194 4.86 -3.31 5.44
C ASN A 194 6.21 -3.95 5.17
N ASN A 195 7.30 -3.18 5.29
CA ASN A 195 8.64 -3.66 4.98
C ASN A 195 9.12 -4.74 5.97
N THR A 196 8.61 -4.77 7.20
CA THR A 196 8.86 -5.86 8.14
C THR A 196 8.16 -7.14 7.69
N CYS A 197 6.90 -7.03 7.25
CA CYS A 197 6.12 -8.16 6.70
C CYS A 197 6.78 -8.71 5.42
N ALA A 198 7.22 -7.81 4.53
CA ALA A 198 7.83 -8.12 3.24
C ALA A 198 9.10 -8.98 3.32
N ALA A 199 9.76 -9.04 4.48
CA ALA A 199 10.91 -9.91 4.69
C ALA A 199 10.56 -11.40 4.55
N CYS A 200 9.36 -11.79 5.00
CA CYS A 200 8.88 -13.17 4.93
C CYS A 200 7.75 -13.34 3.89
N HIS A 201 6.90 -12.32 3.73
CA HIS A 201 5.72 -12.33 2.86
C HIS A 201 5.98 -11.61 1.53
N VAL A 202 6.96 -12.11 0.77
CA VAL A 202 7.44 -11.45 -0.46
C VAL A 202 6.36 -11.43 -1.56
N GLU A 203 5.62 -12.53 -1.72
CA GLU A 203 4.57 -12.65 -2.74
C GLU A 203 3.37 -11.75 -2.41
N GLU A 204 2.97 -11.71 -1.15
CA GLU A 204 1.90 -10.85 -0.67
C GLU A 204 2.27 -9.38 -0.76
N GLN A 205 3.51 -9.01 -0.39
CA GLN A 205 4.01 -7.65 -0.56
C GLN A 205 3.99 -7.23 -2.04
N ALA A 206 4.43 -8.13 -2.93
CA ALA A 206 4.42 -7.85 -4.36
C ALA A 206 3.00 -7.62 -4.87
N SER A 207 2.02 -8.38 -4.39
CA SER A 207 0.61 -8.24 -4.77
C SER A 207 -0.04 -6.99 -4.16
N TRP A 208 0.21 -6.69 -2.89
CA TRP A 208 -0.21 -5.44 -2.23
C TRP A 208 0.29 -4.22 -2.99
N GLY A 209 1.54 -4.26 -3.45
CA GLY A 209 2.15 -3.21 -4.27
C GLY A 209 1.41 -2.90 -5.57
N LEU A 210 0.51 -3.78 -6.03
CA LEU A 210 -0.32 -3.61 -7.23
C LEU A 210 -1.73 -3.07 -6.95
N THR A 211 -1.99 -2.56 -5.75
CA THR A 211 -3.31 -2.05 -5.33
C THR A 211 -3.29 -0.54 -5.11
N PHE A 212 -4.43 0.14 -5.17
CA PHE A 212 -4.52 1.56 -4.82
C PHE A 212 -4.17 1.83 -3.35
N HIS A 213 -4.28 0.83 -2.47
CA HIS A 213 -3.86 0.94 -1.09
C HIS A 213 -2.37 1.22 -0.95
N SER A 214 -1.51 0.75 -1.87
CA SER A 214 -0.06 0.96 -1.83
C SER A 214 0.41 2.34 -2.25
N VAL A 215 -0.50 3.16 -2.78
CA VAL A 215 -0.23 4.54 -3.21
C VAL A 215 -1.19 5.53 -2.53
N ALA A 216 -1.86 5.12 -1.46
CA ALA A 216 -2.87 5.93 -0.79
C ALA A 216 -2.29 7.26 -0.29
N TRP A 217 -1.11 7.26 0.33
CA TRP A 217 -0.46 8.49 0.76
C TRP A 217 -0.07 9.39 -0.42
N HIS A 218 0.38 8.80 -1.52
CA HIS A 218 0.72 9.55 -2.73
C HIS A 218 -0.47 10.36 -3.26
N THR A 219 -1.69 9.81 -3.21
CA THR A 219 -2.90 10.54 -3.64
C THR A 219 -3.15 11.80 -2.79
N LEU A 220 -2.85 11.78 -1.48
CA LEU A 220 -2.94 12.98 -0.63
C LEU A 220 -1.88 14.02 -0.99
N GLN A 221 -0.67 13.59 -1.38
CA GLN A 221 0.39 14.49 -1.81
C GLN A 221 0.01 15.23 -3.09
N GLN A 222 -0.56 14.53 -4.08
CA GLN A 222 -1.04 15.13 -5.32
C GLN A 222 -2.14 16.19 -5.08
N LYS A 223 -2.86 16.07 -3.96
CA LYS A 223 -3.95 16.98 -3.56
C LYS A 223 -3.56 18.04 -2.55
N GLU A 224 -2.30 18.06 -2.11
CA GLU A 224 -1.86 18.92 -1.00
C GLU A 224 -2.70 18.72 0.28
N ALA A 225 -3.26 17.51 0.46
CA ALA A 225 -4.18 17.15 1.55
C ALA A 225 -3.51 16.41 2.71
N THR A 226 -2.17 16.36 2.74
CA THR A 226 -1.39 15.60 3.73
C THR A 226 -1.51 16.10 5.16
N ALA A 227 -2.08 17.29 5.37
CA ALA A 227 -2.35 17.87 6.69
C ALA A 227 -3.83 17.74 7.12
N GLN A 228 -4.71 17.19 6.27
CA GLN A 228 -6.13 17.09 6.54
C GLN A 228 -6.41 15.81 7.33
N ASP A 229 -6.76 15.95 8.61
CA ASP A 229 -6.90 14.82 9.53
C ASP A 229 -7.90 13.75 9.04
N GLU A 230 -9.02 14.23 8.49
CA GLU A 230 -10.09 13.43 7.86
C GLU A 230 -9.59 12.60 6.67
N CYS A 231 -8.67 13.11 5.86
CA CYS A 231 -8.08 12.37 4.74
C CYS A 231 -7.00 11.40 5.23
N VAL A 232 -6.15 11.85 6.15
CA VAL A 232 -5.03 11.05 6.66
C VAL A 232 -5.55 9.77 7.32
N GLY A 233 -6.71 9.78 7.98
CA GLY A 233 -7.29 8.61 8.65
C GLY A 233 -7.49 7.38 7.77
N CYS A 234 -7.82 7.58 6.50
CA CYS A 234 -8.07 6.48 5.56
C CYS A 234 -6.88 6.17 4.64
N HIS A 235 -5.81 6.97 4.68
CA HIS A 235 -4.69 6.89 3.72
C HIS A 235 -3.35 6.48 4.35
N VAL A 236 -3.37 6.16 5.64
CA VAL A 236 -2.19 5.71 6.41
C VAL A 236 -2.57 4.56 7.33
N THR A 237 -1.56 3.88 7.86
CA THR A 237 -1.74 2.73 8.73
C THR A 237 -1.73 3.13 10.21
N GLY A 238 -2.78 2.78 10.94
CA GLY A 238 -2.83 2.92 12.41
C GLY A 238 -2.94 4.36 12.92
N LYS A 239 -3.52 5.30 12.17
CA LYS A 239 -3.73 6.68 12.67
C LYS A 239 -4.50 6.67 13.99
N GLY A 240 -3.98 7.37 14.98
CA GLY A 240 -4.60 7.48 16.32
C GLY A 240 -4.43 6.25 17.19
N GLN A 241 -3.79 5.18 16.69
CA GLN A 241 -3.47 4.00 17.48
C GLN A 241 -2.14 4.18 18.21
N PRO A 242 -1.96 3.56 19.39
CA PRO A 242 -0.65 3.47 20.02
C PRO A 242 0.37 2.87 19.04
N THR A 243 1.54 3.49 18.90
CA THR A 243 2.61 3.10 17.95
C THR A 243 2.26 3.13 16.46
N GLY A 244 1.01 3.46 16.11
CA GLY A 244 0.58 3.62 14.74
C GLY A 244 1.06 4.95 14.13
N TRP A 245 0.48 5.34 12.99
CA TRP A 245 0.88 6.55 12.28
C TRP A 245 0.94 7.78 13.22
N GLY A 246 2.13 8.34 13.37
CA GLY A 246 2.36 9.64 14.01
C GLY A 246 2.29 10.78 12.99
N SER A 247 3.31 10.88 12.14
CA SER A 247 3.40 11.93 11.11
C SER A 247 4.45 11.65 10.04
N GLY A 248 4.19 12.12 8.82
CA GLY A 248 5.19 12.27 7.75
C GLY A 248 5.32 11.07 6.80
N ALA A 249 5.51 11.35 5.50
CA ALA A 249 5.61 10.37 4.41
C ALA A 249 6.75 9.34 4.51
N THR A 250 7.58 9.44 5.55
CA THR A 250 8.81 8.66 5.73
C THR A 250 8.65 7.56 6.76
N THR A 251 7.53 7.53 7.49
CA THR A 251 7.23 6.40 8.37
C THR A 251 6.93 5.15 7.54
N PRO A 252 7.30 3.95 8.03
CA PRO A 252 6.90 2.69 7.42
C PRO A 252 5.38 2.42 7.45
N LEU A 253 4.61 3.33 8.06
CA LEU A 253 3.15 3.30 8.15
C LEU A 253 2.45 4.21 7.13
N ALA A 254 3.20 4.80 6.19
CA ALA A 254 2.62 5.43 5.03
C ALA A 254 1.82 4.41 4.20
N ASP A 255 0.78 4.90 3.54
CA ASP A 255 -0.17 4.12 2.75
C ASP A 255 -1.07 3.20 3.60
N VAL A 256 -2.06 2.59 2.95
CA VAL A 256 -2.93 1.58 3.58
C VAL A 256 -2.20 0.24 3.50
N GLY A 257 -1.45 -0.05 4.56
CA GLY A 257 -0.56 -1.20 4.65
C GLY A 257 -1.23 -2.48 5.15
N CYS A 258 -0.43 -3.53 5.31
CA CYS A 258 -0.86 -4.83 5.81
C CYS A 258 -1.62 -4.69 7.14
N GLU A 259 -1.09 -3.88 8.05
CA GLU A 259 -1.60 -3.70 9.40
C GLU A 259 -2.86 -2.83 9.47
N ALA A 260 -3.28 -2.17 8.37
CA ALA A 260 -4.57 -1.51 8.27
C ALA A 260 -5.72 -2.53 8.19
N CYS A 261 -5.45 -3.70 7.61
CA CYS A 261 -6.42 -4.79 7.48
C CYS A 261 -6.25 -5.87 8.55
N HIS A 262 -5.01 -6.18 8.89
CA HIS A 262 -4.66 -7.27 9.80
C HIS A 262 -4.43 -6.82 11.25
N GLY A 263 -4.54 -5.52 11.53
CA GLY A 263 -4.20 -4.96 12.83
C GLY A 263 -2.69 -4.88 13.07
N PRO A 264 -2.26 -4.49 14.28
CA PRO A 264 -0.84 -4.40 14.63
C PRO A 264 -0.12 -5.73 14.39
N GLY A 265 1.12 -5.68 13.88
CA GLY A 265 1.89 -6.88 13.54
C GLY A 265 2.18 -7.79 14.73
N GLY A 266 2.19 -7.27 15.96
CA GLY A 266 2.43 -8.05 17.18
C GLY A 266 1.20 -8.24 18.09
N PRO A 267 1.03 -9.40 18.76
CA PRO A 267 1.87 -10.60 18.59
C PRO A 267 1.56 -11.29 17.26
N HIS A 268 2.60 -11.76 16.57
CA HIS A 268 2.44 -12.52 15.34
C HIS A 268 2.32 -14.01 15.65
N ASP A 269 1.14 -14.44 16.11
CA ASP A 269 0.89 -15.78 16.66
C ASP A 269 0.26 -16.77 15.66
N GLY A 270 0.01 -16.33 14.43
CA GLY A 270 -0.61 -17.13 13.37
C GLY A 270 -2.13 -17.23 13.45
N GLU A 271 -2.77 -16.53 14.40
CA GLU A 271 -4.23 -16.39 14.39
C GLU A 271 -4.67 -15.43 13.28
N ARG A 272 -5.83 -15.75 12.69
CA ARG A 272 -6.37 -14.95 11.59
C ARG A 272 -7.21 -13.80 12.13
N VAL A 273 -7.04 -12.66 11.49
CA VAL A 273 -7.89 -11.49 11.68
C VAL A 273 -8.97 -11.48 10.61
N ASP A 274 -10.23 -11.28 11.03
CA ASP A 274 -11.32 -11.02 10.10
C ASP A 274 -11.24 -9.57 9.63
N ALA A 275 -10.58 -9.36 8.50
CA ALA A 275 -10.38 -8.04 7.92
C ALA A 275 -11.67 -7.42 7.32
N LYS A 276 -12.79 -8.14 7.25
CA LYS A 276 -14.01 -7.61 6.59
C LYS A 276 -14.55 -6.35 7.24
N THR A 277 -14.44 -6.25 8.56
CA THR A 277 -14.96 -5.11 9.32
C THR A 277 -14.11 -3.86 9.14
N VAL A 278 -12.83 -3.98 8.76
CA VAL A 278 -11.95 -2.83 8.57
C VAL A 278 -12.28 -2.05 7.29
N CYS A 279 -12.83 -2.73 6.28
CA CYS A 279 -13.13 -2.13 4.98
C CYS A 279 -14.08 -0.94 5.14
N VAL A 280 -15.13 -1.11 5.94
CA VAL A 280 -16.18 -0.09 6.13
C VAL A 280 -15.80 1.02 7.12
N GLY A 281 -14.60 0.97 7.69
CA GLY A 281 -14.04 2.10 8.45
C GLY A 281 -13.54 3.23 7.54
N CYS A 282 -13.23 2.91 6.28
CA CYS A 282 -12.81 3.88 5.25
C CYS A 282 -13.77 3.91 4.05
N HIS A 283 -14.41 2.77 3.73
CA HIS A 283 -15.33 2.64 2.60
C HIS A 283 -16.79 2.57 3.08
N ASP A 284 -17.40 3.75 3.22
CA ASP A 284 -18.81 3.93 3.52
C ASP A 284 -19.54 4.68 2.39
N ALA A 285 -20.79 5.08 2.62
CA ALA A 285 -21.59 5.81 1.64
C ALA A 285 -21.09 7.24 1.37
N GLU A 286 -20.30 7.83 2.27
CA GLU A 286 -19.70 9.15 2.09
C GLU A 286 -18.37 9.05 1.30
N HIS A 287 -17.60 7.99 1.52
CA HIS A 287 -16.23 7.84 1.01
C HIS A 287 -16.12 6.84 -0.15
N SER A 288 -17.18 6.14 -0.53
CA SER A 288 -17.17 5.19 -1.66
C SER A 288 -18.50 5.05 -2.37
N ILE A 289 -18.47 5.01 -3.71
CA ILE A 289 -19.65 4.71 -4.53
C ILE A 289 -19.84 3.21 -4.60
N ALA A 290 -21.05 2.76 -4.27
CA ALA A 290 -21.48 1.37 -4.48
C ALA A 290 -20.47 0.33 -3.97
N PHE A 291 -19.71 0.66 -2.93
CA PHE A 291 -18.81 -0.28 -2.29
C PHE A 291 -19.61 -1.27 -1.47
N SER A 292 -19.24 -2.54 -1.60
CA SER A 292 -19.61 -3.56 -0.64
C SER A 292 -18.39 -4.43 -0.40
N VAL A 293 -18.30 -5.01 0.80
CA VAL A 293 -17.20 -5.92 1.15
C VAL A 293 -17.18 -7.12 0.20
N GLU A 294 -18.35 -7.59 -0.23
CA GLU A 294 -18.51 -8.69 -1.18
C GLU A 294 -17.90 -8.38 -2.55
N LYS A 295 -17.96 -7.11 -2.99
CA LYS A 295 -17.37 -6.65 -4.25
C LYS A 295 -15.89 -6.35 -4.11
N GLY A 296 -15.49 -5.72 -3.01
CA GLY A 296 -14.11 -5.28 -2.79
C GLY A 296 -13.15 -6.41 -2.46
N LEU A 297 -13.57 -7.36 -1.61
CA LEU A 297 -12.68 -8.42 -1.11
C LEU A 297 -12.09 -9.32 -2.21
N PRO A 298 -12.84 -9.74 -3.26
CA PRO A 298 -12.27 -10.49 -4.37
C PRO A 298 -11.18 -9.76 -5.17
N ALA A 299 -11.13 -8.42 -5.12
CA ALA A 299 -10.09 -7.63 -5.79
C ALA A 299 -8.77 -7.60 -5.00
N LEU A 300 -8.76 -8.07 -3.75
CA LEU A 300 -7.57 -8.18 -2.90
C LEU A 300 -7.01 -9.61 -2.97
N ASP A 301 -6.41 -9.95 -4.11
CA ASP A 301 -5.67 -11.20 -4.28
C ASP A 301 -4.22 -11.03 -3.81
N HIS A 302 -3.87 -11.76 -2.75
CA HIS A 302 -2.55 -11.76 -2.13
C HIS A 302 -1.47 -12.44 -3.00
N PHE A 303 -1.86 -13.07 -4.11
CA PHE A 303 -0.95 -13.75 -5.03
C PHE A 303 -1.04 -13.23 -6.47
N ALA A 304 -1.75 -12.12 -6.70
CA ALA A 304 -1.92 -11.49 -8.01
C ALA A 304 -0.58 -11.22 -8.74
N ALA A 305 0.48 -10.92 -7.98
CA ALA A 305 1.79 -10.67 -8.56
C ALA A 305 2.50 -11.95 -9.01
N GLY A 306 2.16 -13.12 -8.46
CA GLY A 306 2.88 -14.38 -8.66
C GLY A 306 2.89 -14.87 -10.11
N HIS A 307 1.89 -14.47 -10.91
CA HIS A 307 1.72 -14.84 -12.31
C HIS A 307 2.16 -13.74 -13.30
N LEU A 308 2.71 -12.63 -12.80
CA LEU A 308 3.20 -11.52 -13.62
C LEU A 308 4.73 -11.53 -13.70
N SER A 309 5.26 -11.14 -14.86
CA SER A 309 6.67 -10.79 -15.03
C SER A 309 7.02 -9.49 -14.30
N ASP A 310 8.31 -9.25 -14.03
CA ASP A 310 8.75 -8.02 -13.37
C ASP A 310 8.38 -6.76 -14.16
N ALA A 311 8.49 -6.82 -15.49
CA ALA A 311 8.08 -5.72 -16.37
C ALA A 311 6.58 -5.41 -16.27
N GLU A 312 5.72 -6.43 -16.18
CA GLU A 312 4.28 -6.23 -15.99
C GLU A 312 3.95 -5.65 -14.61
N ARG A 313 4.66 -6.09 -13.56
CA ARG A 313 4.51 -5.53 -12.21
C ARG A 313 4.95 -4.06 -12.17
N ASP A 314 6.07 -3.73 -12.79
CA ASP A 314 6.57 -2.35 -12.90
C ASP A 314 5.57 -1.45 -13.64
N GLN A 315 5.05 -1.92 -14.78
CA GLN A 315 4.05 -1.18 -15.54
C GLN A 315 2.78 -0.91 -14.72
N ARG A 316 2.27 -1.91 -13.99
CA ARG A 316 1.09 -1.73 -13.15
C ARG A 316 1.33 -0.78 -11.98
N ARG A 317 2.50 -0.85 -11.33
CA ARG A 317 2.87 0.11 -10.28
C ARG A 317 2.99 1.54 -10.81
N ALA A 318 3.61 1.71 -11.98
CA ALA A 318 3.69 3.02 -12.62
C ALA A 318 2.28 3.57 -12.91
N ALA A 319 1.38 2.75 -13.45
CA ALA A 319 0.00 3.17 -13.71
C ALA A 319 -0.75 3.58 -12.43
N LEU A 320 -0.50 2.94 -11.28
CA LEU A 320 -1.06 3.37 -9.99
C LEU A 320 -0.54 4.73 -9.57
N TRP A 321 0.78 4.93 -9.67
CA TRP A 321 1.45 6.16 -9.28
C TRP A 321 1.00 7.36 -10.14
N GLU A 322 0.88 7.14 -11.45
CA GLU A 322 0.43 8.15 -12.41
C GLU A 322 -1.10 8.33 -12.45
N GLY A 323 -1.85 7.53 -11.67
CA GLY A 323 -3.32 7.59 -11.61
C GLY A 323 -4.03 7.06 -12.86
N GLU A 324 -3.34 6.28 -13.70
CA GLU A 324 -3.87 5.66 -14.93
C GLU A 324 -4.44 4.25 -14.71
N ALA A 325 -4.23 3.66 -13.54
CA ALA A 325 -4.70 2.31 -13.24
C ALA A 325 -6.24 2.21 -13.28
N PRO A 326 -6.81 1.11 -13.80
CA PRO A 326 -8.26 0.89 -13.81
C PRO A 326 -8.86 0.85 -12.41
N ARG A 327 -10.01 1.51 -12.21
CA ARG A 327 -10.75 1.54 -10.94
C ARG A 327 -12.06 0.74 -11.03
N GLU A 328 -11.93 -0.56 -11.24
CA GLU A 328 -13.06 -1.48 -11.48
C GLU A 328 -14.09 -1.52 -10.33
N LEU A 329 -13.64 -1.25 -9.10
CA LEU A 329 -14.50 -1.19 -7.93
C LEU A 329 -15.44 0.02 -7.88
N LEU A 330 -15.27 1.01 -8.77
CA LEU A 330 -16.20 2.14 -8.91
C LEU A 330 -17.44 1.83 -9.75
N ALA A 331 -17.48 0.70 -10.46
CA ALA A 331 -18.62 0.37 -11.31
C ALA A 331 -19.92 0.30 -10.48
N PHE A 332 -20.99 0.96 -10.96
CA PHE A 332 -22.31 0.82 -10.36
C PHE A 332 -22.79 -0.64 -10.40
N PRO A 333 -23.72 -1.03 -9.51
CA PRO A 333 -24.36 -2.34 -9.60
C PRO A 333 -25.00 -2.54 -10.97
N GLU A 334 -25.11 -3.80 -11.41
CA GLU A 334 -25.82 -4.10 -12.64
C GLU A 334 -27.28 -3.65 -12.58
N GLY A 335 -27.75 -3.02 -13.65
CA GLY A 335 -29.12 -2.51 -13.76
C GLY A 335 -29.35 -1.76 -15.08
N ALA A 336 -30.60 -1.65 -15.50
CA ALA A 336 -30.93 -0.94 -16.74
C ALA A 336 -30.78 0.58 -16.56
N ASN A 337 -30.13 1.21 -17.53
CA ASN A 337 -30.10 2.65 -17.66
C ASN A 337 -31.32 3.09 -18.49
N VAL A 338 -32.16 3.94 -17.91
CA VAL A 338 -33.46 4.35 -18.49
C VAL A 338 -33.33 5.56 -19.42
N GLY A 339 -32.17 6.21 -19.45
CA GLY A 339 -31.83 7.37 -20.27
C GLY A 339 -32.26 8.70 -19.64
N SER A 340 -31.47 9.75 -19.88
CA SER A 340 -31.68 11.10 -19.29
C SER A 340 -33.08 11.68 -19.57
N ALA A 341 -33.72 11.30 -20.68
CA ALA A 341 -35.07 11.76 -21.01
C ALA A 341 -36.13 11.32 -19.98
N LYS A 342 -35.95 10.17 -19.34
CA LYS A 342 -36.84 9.72 -18.25
C LYS A 342 -36.64 10.53 -16.97
N CYS A 343 -35.41 10.95 -16.69
CA CYS A 343 -35.06 11.78 -15.54
C CYS A 343 -35.74 13.15 -15.62
N ARG A 344 -35.83 13.74 -16.82
CA ARG A 344 -36.43 15.07 -17.06
C ARG A 344 -37.83 15.25 -16.48
N ALA A 345 -38.65 14.19 -16.45
CA ALA A 345 -40.02 14.27 -15.97
C ALA A 345 -40.14 14.69 -14.49
N CYS A 346 -39.12 14.37 -13.68
CA CYS A 346 -39.05 14.73 -12.25
C CYS A 346 -37.93 15.75 -11.96
N HIS A 347 -36.84 15.72 -12.74
CA HIS A 347 -35.62 16.52 -12.56
C HIS A 347 -35.39 17.48 -13.72
N ALA A 348 -36.38 18.34 -14.01
CA ALA A 348 -36.34 19.23 -15.18
C ALA A 348 -35.20 20.26 -15.08
N VAL A 349 -34.93 20.79 -13.89
CA VAL A 349 -33.89 21.82 -13.67
C VAL A 349 -32.51 21.24 -13.90
N GLU A 350 -32.23 20.08 -13.32
CA GLU A 350 -30.96 19.37 -13.47
C GLU A 350 -30.79 18.91 -14.93
N TYR A 351 -31.86 18.43 -15.56
CA TYR A 351 -31.83 18.04 -16.97
C TYR A 351 -31.48 19.21 -17.90
N ASP A 352 -32.09 20.37 -17.72
CA ASP A 352 -31.82 21.53 -18.57
C ASP A 352 -30.37 22.02 -18.43
N GLN A 353 -29.83 22.00 -17.21
CA GLN A 353 -28.41 22.30 -16.95
C GLN A 353 -27.45 21.27 -17.58
N TRP A 354 -27.77 19.98 -17.46
CA TRP A 354 -27.02 18.92 -18.12
C TRP A 354 -27.07 19.04 -19.64
N ALA A 355 -28.24 19.34 -20.22
CA ALA A 355 -28.45 19.43 -21.66
C ALA A 355 -27.58 20.52 -22.32
N ASP A 356 -27.28 21.60 -21.59
CA ASP A 356 -26.39 22.68 -22.04
C ASP A 356 -24.89 22.31 -21.93
N SER A 357 -24.55 21.26 -21.16
CA SER A 357 -23.17 20.86 -20.91
C SER A 357 -22.49 20.16 -22.09
N PRO A 358 -21.14 20.05 -22.10
CA PRO A 358 -20.42 19.21 -23.04
C PRO A 358 -20.77 17.71 -22.93
N HIS A 359 -21.16 17.23 -21.75
CA HIS A 359 -21.48 15.82 -21.52
C HIS A 359 -22.71 15.36 -22.32
N ALA A 360 -23.76 16.18 -22.42
CA ALA A 360 -24.91 15.89 -23.26
C ALA A 360 -24.56 15.77 -24.75
N ARG A 361 -23.43 16.35 -25.16
CA ARG A 361 -22.89 16.33 -26.53
C ARG A 361 -21.63 15.48 -26.65
N GLY A 362 -21.39 14.54 -25.73
CA GLY A 362 -20.15 13.76 -25.68
C GLY A 362 -19.80 13.11 -27.03
N MET A 363 -20.77 12.52 -27.73
CA MET A 363 -20.54 11.90 -29.04
C MET A 363 -20.20 12.89 -30.16
N ASP A 364 -20.45 14.18 -30.01
CA ASP A 364 -20.15 15.18 -31.04
C ASP A 364 -18.64 15.30 -31.32
N SER A 365 -17.80 15.04 -30.31
CA SER A 365 -16.34 15.06 -30.49
C SER A 365 -15.80 13.83 -31.21
N LEU A 366 -16.57 12.73 -31.29
CA LEU A 366 -16.16 11.49 -31.98
C LEU A 366 -16.68 11.42 -33.44
N ARG A 367 -17.36 12.45 -33.92
CA ARG A 367 -17.98 12.47 -35.26
C ARG A 367 -17.00 12.16 -36.40
N GLN A 368 -15.73 12.55 -36.25
CA GLN A 368 -14.70 12.33 -37.27
C GLN A 368 -13.95 11.01 -37.07
N GLU A 369 -13.71 10.61 -35.82
CA GLU A 369 -12.87 9.46 -35.46
C GLU A 369 -13.32 8.88 -34.11
N GLY A 370 -13.28 7.55 -33.96
CA GLY A 370 -13.54 6.86 -32.70
C GLY A 370 -15.01 6.59 -32.37
N HIS A 371 -15.97 7.02 -33.20
CA HIS A 371 -17.40 6.77 -32.97
C HIS A 371 -17.80 5.28 -33.09
N ASP A 372 -16.98 4.47 -33.75
CA ASP A 372 -17.13 3.03 -33.92
C ASP A 372 -16.25 2.20 -32.94
N ASP A 373 -15.40 2.87 -32.15
CA ASP A 373 -14.55 2.23 -31.15
C ASP A 373 -15.21 2.25 -29.75
N PRO A 374 -15.61 1.10 -29.18
CA PRO A 374 -16.18 1.04 -27.83
C PRO A 374 -15.23 1.60 -26.75
N ALA A 375 -13.91 1.58 -26.96
CA ALA A 375 -12.95 2.17 -26.03
C ALA A 375 -13.02 3.69 -25.98
N CYS A 376 -13.39 4.35 -27.08
CA CYS A 376 -13.71 5.78 -27.11
C CYS A 376 -15.13 6.03 -26.62
N VAL A 377 -16.12 5.29 -27.14
CA VAL A 377 -17.54 5.52 -26.85
C VAL A 377 -17.86 5.40 -25.35
N ARG A 378 -17.14 4.57 -24.59
CA ARG A 378 -17.33 4.44 -23.13
C ARG A 378 -17.19 5.76 -22.35
N CYS A 379 -16.42 6.72 -22.88
CA CYS A 379 -16.23 8.04 -22.26
C CYS A 379 -17.14 9.12 -22.85
N HIS A 380 -17.86 8.82 -23.95
CA HIS A 380 -18.62 9.79 -24.74
C HIS A 380 -20.13 9.48 -24.80
N ALA A 381 -20.53 8.28 -24.39
CA ALA A 381 -21.92 7.84 -24.31
C ALA A 381 -22.18 6.99 -23.06
N THR A 382 -23.38 7.07 -22.51
CA THR A 382 -23.82 6.21 -21.40
C THR A 382 -24.13 4.80 -21.89
N ALA A 383 -23.70 3.77 -21.15
CA ALA A 383 -24.09 2.39 -21.43
C ALA A 383 -25.61 2.20 -21.24
N LYS A 384 -26.24 1.31 -22.01
CA LYS A 384 -27.67 0.98 -21.82
C LYS A 384 -27.93 0.16 -20.55
N THR A 385 -26.89 -0.49 -20.04
CA THR A 385 -26.90 -1.26 -18.80
C THR A 385 -25.67 -0.88 -18.00
N SER A 386 -25.85 -0.50 -16.74
CA SER A 386 -24.76 -0.30 -15.78
C SER A 386 -24.12 -1.64 -15.42
N GLY A 387 -22.84 -1.63 -15.05
CA GLY A 387 -22.04 -2.84 -14.80
C GLY A 387 -20.72 -2.81 -15.57
N PRO A 388 -20.16 -3.97 -15.97
CA PRO A 388 -18.99 -4.02 -16.83
C PRO A 388 -19.18 -3.23 -18.14
N PRO A 389 -18.15 -2.52 -18.63
CA PRO A 389 -18.28 -1.69 -19.83
C PRO A 389 -18.62 -2.55 -21.05
N PRO A 390 -19.60 -2.14 -21.90
CA PRO A 390 -19.94 -2.87 -23.11
C PRO A 390 -18.75 -2.98 -24.07
N THR A 391 -18.60 -4.15 -24.70
CA THR A 391 -17.55 -4.42 -25.71
C THR A 391 -17.95 -4.02 -27.13
N GLU A 392 -19.18 -3.55 -27.33
CA GLU A 392 -19.71 -3.13 -28.62
C GLU A 392 -20.45 -1.80 -28.51
N VAL A 393 -20.30 -0.93 -29.51
CA VAL A 393 -20.95 0.39 -29.57
C VAL A 393 -22.48 0.31 -29.43
N LYS A 394 -23.11 -0.76 -29.91
CA LYS A 394 -24.57 -0.97 -29.79
C LYS A 394 -25.05 -1.04 -28.33
N GLY A 395 -24.14 -1.33 -27.40
CA GLY A 395 -24.40 -1.35 -25.95
C GLY A 395 -24.52 0.03 -25.32
N PHE A 396 -24.26 1.10 -26.06
CA PHE A 396 -24.33 2.49 -25.57
C PHE A 396 -25.51 3.25 -26.16
N ASP A 397 -26.00 4.25 -25.43
CA ASP A 397 -26.90 5.28 -25.93
C ASP A 397 -26.10 6.42 -26.57
N THR A 398 -25.71 6.21 -27.84
CA THR A 398 -24.90 7.17 -28.60
C THR A 398 -25.64 8.46 -28.96
N PHE A 399 -26.96 8.54 -28.74
CA PHE A 399 -27.73 9.77 -28.93
C PHE A 399 -27.87 10.57 -27.64
N GLY A 400 -27.80 9.90 -26.49
CA GLY A 400 -27.92 10.51 -25.17
C GLY A 400 -26.63 11.16 -24.64
N GLY A 401 -25.49 10.96 -25.29
CA GLY A 401 -24.19 11.44 -24.81
C GLY A 401 -23.84 10.83 -23.44
N VAL A 402 -23.02 11.53 -22.66
CA VAL A 402 -22.76 11.18 -21.25
C VAL A 402 -23.92 11.67 -20.40
N GLY A 403 -24.93 10.82 -20.23
CA GLY A 403 -26.15 11.05 -19.49
C GLY A 403 -26.04 10.87 -17.97
N CYS A 404 -27.16 11.13 -17.26
CA CYS A 404 -27.23 11.15 -15.80
C CYS A 404 -26.67 9.87 -15.16
N GLU A 405 -26.97 8.72 -15.75
CA GLU A 405 -26.67 7.40 -15.20
C GLU A 405 -25.18 7.03 -15.34
N SER A 406 -24.39 7.78 -16.13
CA SER A 406 -22.93 7.69 -16.10
C SER A 406 -22.33 8.18 -14.77
N CYS A 407 -23.05 9.03 -14.03
CA CYS A 407 -22.61 9.57 -12.73
C CYS A 407 -23.46 9.08 -11.56
N HIS A 408 -24.71 8.70 -11.79
CA HIS A 408 -25.69 8.34 -10.75
C HIS A 408 -26.03 6.85 -10.69
N GLY A 409 -25.54 6.05 -11.65
CA GLY A 409 -25.87 4.64 -11.78
C GLY A 409 -27.27 4.39 -12.36
N PRO A 410 -27.74 3.13 -12.35
CA PRO A 410 -28.95 2.73 -13.07
C PRO A 410 -30.23 3.26 -12.43
N GLY A 411 -31.02 3.98 -13.22
CA GLY A 411 -32.26 4.63 -12.79
C GLY A 411 -33.49 3.71 -12.77
N GLU A 412 -33.40 2.47 -13.25
CA GLU A 412 -34.54 1.53 -13.33
C GLU A 412 -35.31 1.40 -12.01
N LYS A 413 -34.60 1.08 -10.91
CA LYS A 413 -35.21 0.91 -9.59
C LYS A 413 -35.75 2.22 -9.03
N HIS A 414 -35.08 3.33 -9.32
CA HIS A 414 -35.48 4.66 -8.88
C HIS A 414 -36.79 5.11 -9.54
N VAL A 415 -36.87 4.97 -10.86
CA VAL A 415 -38.09 5.29 -11.62
C VAL A 415 -39.24 4.36 -11.23
N ALA A 416 -38.98 3.05 -11.10
CA ALA A 416 -40.00 2.09 -10.69
C ALA A 416 -40.60 2.37 -9.31
N ALA A 417 -39.78 2.87 -8.37
CA ALA A 417 -40.21 3.26 -7.04
C ALA A 417 -40.91 4.64 -6.99
N GLY A 418 -40.90 5.41 -8.08
CA GLY A 418 -41.41 6.78 -8.11
C GLY A 418 -40.53 7.79 -7.37
N GLY A 419 -39.24 7.49 -7.21
CA GLY A 419 -38.26 8.31 -6.48
C GLY A 419 -37.59 7.56 -5.33
N GLY A 420 -36.84 8.28 -4.49
CA GLY A 420 -36.11 7.75 -3.34
C GLY A 420 -34.64 8.17 -3.32
N LYS A 421 -34.03 8.20 -2.14
CA LYS A 421 -32.61 8.56 -1.96
C LYS A 421 -31.67 7.35 -1.93
N ASP A 422 -32.20 6.18 -1.63
CA ASP A 422 -31.39 4.96 -1.39
C ASP A 422 -31.31 4.04 -2.62
N ASN A 423 -31.99 4.39 -3.71
CA ASN A 423 -32.13 3.56 -4.92
C ASN A 423 -31.50 4.19 -6.17
N ILE A 424 -30.78 5.29 -6.01
CA ILE A 424 -29.94 5.95 -7.02
C ILE A 424 -28.78 6.66 -6.31
N GLN A 425 -27.60 6.73 -6.93
CA GLN A 425 -26.45 7.36 -6.26
C GLN A 425 -26.63 8.87 -6.23
N GLY A 426 -26.86 9.43 -5.04
CA GLY A 426 -26.70 10.88 -4.82
C GLY A 426 -25.23 11.25 -4.66
N LEU A 427 -24.76 12.30 -5.33
CA LEU A 427 -23.37 12.78 -5.21
C LEU A 427 -23.22 13.96 -4.23
N GLY A 428 -24.32 14.57 -3.80
CA GLY A 428 -24.29 15.79 -2.98
C GLY A 428 -23.92 15.61 -1.50
N ALA A 429 -23.92 14.37 -1.00
CA ALA A 429 -23.47 14.02 0.35
C ALA A 429 -22.16 13.21 0.35
N SER A 430 -21.64 12.89 -0.83
CA SER A 430 -20.39 12.14 -0.96
C SER A 430 -19.20 13.07 -0.85
N CYS A 431 -18.10 12.59 -0.27
CA CYS A 431 -16.83 13.29 -0.27
C CYS A 431 -16.42 13.61 -1.73
N PRO A 432 -16.32 14.89 -2.13
CA PRO A 432 -16.08 15.25 -3.53
C PRO A 432 -14.78 14.65 -4.09
N VAL A 433 -13.79 14.45 -3.22
CA VAL A 433 -12.48 13.93 -3.58
C VAL A 433 -12.47 12.41 -3.65
N CYS A 434 -12.97 11.70 -2.63
CA CYS A 434 -12.90 10.24 -2.61
C CYS A 434 -13.87 9.56 -3.58
N VAL A 435 -15.04 10.19 -3.79
CA VAL A 435 -16.14 9.59 -4.55
C VAL A 435 -16.24 10.19 -5.95
N VAL A 436 -16.33 11.52 -6.05
CA VAL A 436 -16.69 12.15 -7.32
C VAL A 436 -15.50 12.21 -8.28
N GLU A 437 -14.29 12.43 -7.76
CA GLU A 437 -13.09 12.40 -8.59
C GLU A 437 -12.89 11.08 -9.32
N ALA A 438 -13.16 9.98 -8.64
CA ALA A 438 -12.97 8.65 -9.15
C ALA A 438 -13.88 8.39 -10.36
N LEU A 439 -15.12 8.91 -10.33
CA LEU A 439 -16.02 8.91 -11.49
C LEU A 439 -15.45 9.76 -12.64
N CYS A 440 -15.03 10.99 -12.36
CA CYS A 440 -14.55 11.91 -13.40
C CYS A 440 -13.30 11.38 -14.11
N THR A 441 -12.36 10.86 -13.32
CA THR A 441 -11.05 10.39 -13.82
C THR A 441 -11.12 9.01 -14.47
N SER A 442 -12.30 8.37 -14.52
CA SER A 442 -12.53 7.22 -15.41
C SER A 442 -12.43 7.60 -16.90
N CYS A 443 -12.68 8.88 -17.22
CA CYS A 443 -12.62 9.45 -18.56
C CYS A 443 -11.56 10.57 -18.66
N HIS A 444 -11.46 11.42 -17.64
CA HIS A 444 -10.50 12.52 -17.58
C HIS A 444 -9.17 12.09 -16.95
N THR A 445 -8.31 11.45 -17.75
CA THR A 445 -6.95 11.09 -17.34
C THR A 445 -5.93 12.12 -17.84
N PRO A 446 -4.69 12.16 -17.31
CA PRO A 446 -3.64 13.02 -17.84
C PRO A 446 -3.41 12.84 -19.36
N LYS A 447 -3.61 11.61 -19.87
CA LYS A 447 -3.52 11.30 -21.30
C LYS A 447 -4.60 11.98 -22.15
N TRP A 448 -5.85 12.00 -21.67
CA TRP A 448 -7.01 12.47 -22.45
C TRP A 448 -7.44 13.89 -22.11
N SER A 449 -7.09 14.38 -20.92
CA SER A 449 -7.45 15.68 -20.40
C SER A 449 -6.33 16.20 -19.48
N PRO A 450 -5.15 16.54 -20.04
CA PRO A 450 -3.95 16.89 -19.26
C PRO A 450 -4.14 18.10 -18.35
N ASP A 451 -5.00 19.05 -18.73
CA ASP A 451 -5.28 20.27 -17.96
C ASP A 451 -6.50 20.13 -17.03
N TRP A 452 -7.08 18.92 -16.92
CA TRP A 452 -8.28 18.71 -16.12
C TRP A 452 -8.00 18.84 -14.62
N LYS A 453 -8.92 19.49 -13.91
CA LYS A 453 -8.88 19.66 -12.45
C LYS A 453 -10.27 19.41 -11.89
N LEU A 454 -10.33 18.70 -10.76
CA LEU A 454 -11.57 18.31 -10.11
C LEU A 454 -12.43 19.52 -9.71
N ASP A 455 -11.89 20.46 -8.93
CA ASP A 455 -12.67 21.57 -8.36
C ASP A 455 -13.42 22.42 -9.41
N PRO A 456 -12.78 22.92 -10.49
CA PRO A 456 -13.51 23.66 -11.51
C PRO A 456 -14.47 22.77 -12.30
N ALA A 457 -14.16 21.48 -12.49
CA ALA A 457 -15.05 20.54 -13.15
C ALA A 457 -16.32 20.28 -12.31
N LEU A 458 -16.17 20.09 -11.00
CA LEU A 458 -17.28 19.91 -10.06
C LEU A 458 -18.23 21.09 -10.07
N GLU A 459 -17.71 22.31 -10.04
CA GLU A 459 -18.55 23.51 -10.11
C GLU A 459 -19.26 23.61 -11.48
N ALA A 460 -18.60 23.23 -12.57
CA ALA A 460 -19.19 23.26 -13.91
C ALA A 460 -20.31 22.23 -14.12
N VAL A 461 -20.26 21.09 -13.42
CA VAL A 461 -21.30 20.04 -13.48
C VAL A 461 -22.28 20.12 -12.31
N ARG A 462 -22.19 21.17 -11.49
CA ARG A 462 -23.06 21.33 -10.35
C ARG A 462 -24.46 21.70 -10.82
N HIS A 463 -25.43 20.87 -10.43
CA HIS A 463 -26.83 21.15 -10.69
C HIS A 463 -27.46 21.79 -9.44
N VAL A 464 -27.73 23.10 -9.49
CA VAL A 464 -28.41 23.82 -8.40
C VAL A 464 -29.77 24.31 -8.88
N ALA A 465 -30.77 24.29 -7.98
CA ALA A 465 -31.97 25.08 -8.19
C ALA A 465 -31.53 26.55 -8.33
N ARG A 466 -31.71 27.13 -9.54
CA ARG A 466 -31.51 28.57 -9.72
C ARG A 466 -32.49 29.28 -8.76
N PRO A 467 -32.03 30.28 -8.00
CA PRO A 467 -32.88 31.00 -7.05
C PRO A 467 -34.09 31.66 -7.71
#